data_AF-A0A963S8Y2-F1
#
_entry.id   AF-A0A963S8Y2-F1
#
_cell.length_a   1.000
_cell.length_b   1.000
_cell.length_c   1.000
_cell.angle_alpha   90.00
_cell.angle_beta   90.00
_cell.angle_gamma   90.00
#
_symmetry.space_group_name_H-M   'P 1'
#
loop_
_entity.id
_entity.type
_entity.pdbx_description
1 polymer ?
#
loop_
_entity_poly.entity_id
_entity_poly.type
_entity_poly.pdbx_seq_one_letter_code
_entity_poly.pdbx_strand_id
1 'polypeptide(L)'
;EPVDRIGQMRDLFAGMEQQLGGIDRVIGFDCVLNRIDAQSRQLSHAVSKFYSERGVVGFNTYGEQFHAAHVNQTLSGLAIGSR
;
A
#
# COMPACT_ATOMS: atom_id res chain seq x y z
N GLU A 1 -13.03 -14.62 -5.73
CA GLU A 1 -13.89 -13.41 -5.67
C GLU A 1 -13.08 -12.18 -6.05
N PRO A 2 -13.69 -11.09 -6.55
CA PRO A 2 -12.97 -9.85 -6.78
C PRO A 2 -12.50 -9.30 -5.44
N VAL A 3 -11.19 -9.30 -5.20
CA VAL A 3 -10.61 -8.73 -3.99
C VAL A 3 -10.84 -7.21 -3.99
N ASP A 4 -11.61 -6.68 -3.04
CA ASP A 4 -11.74 -5.23 -2.80
C ASP A 4 -10.46 -4.70 -2.14
N ARG A 5 -9.50 -4.41 -3.01
CA ARG A 5 -8.16 -3.97 -2.62
C ARG A 5 -8.18 -2.61 -1.92
N ILE A 6 -9.03 -1.68 -2.35
CA ILE A 6 -9.09 -0.35 -1.75
C ILE A 6 -9.76 -0.44 -0.37
N GLY A 7 -10.77 -1.29 -0.21
CA GLY A 7 -11.35 -1.63 1.10
C GLY A 7 -10.28 -2.10 2.09
N GLN A 8 -9.47 -3.09 1.71
CA GLN A 8 -8.40 -3.60 2.57
C GLN A 8 -7.34 -2.56 2.91
N MET A 9 -6.97 -1.69 1.96
CA MET A 9 -6.05 -0.59 2.22
C MET A 9 -6.64 0.42 3.22
N ARG A 10 -7.94 0.71 3.12
CA ARG A 10 -8.64 1.57 4.10
C ARG A 10 -8.62 0.96 5.50
N ASP A 11 -8.94 -0.34 5.61
CA ASP A 11 -8.98 -1.03 6.90
C ASP A 11 -7.60 -1.08 7.56
N LEU A 12 -6.55 -1.35 6.76
CA LEU A 12 -5.16 -1.32 7.22
C LEU A 12 -4.77 0.05 7.79
N PHE A 13 -5.07 1.13 7.05
CA PHE A 13 -4.73 2.49 7.50
C PHE A 13 -5.57 2.94 8.71
N ALA A 14 -6.85 2.57 8.77
CA ALA A 14 -7.69 2.85 9.92
C ALA A 14 -7.16 2.17 11.20
N GLY A 15 -6.70 0.91 11.08
CA GLY A 15 -6.06 0.20 12.18
C GLY A 15 -4.78 0.89 12.67
N MET A 16 -3.92 1.32 11.73
CA MET A 16 -2.70 2.07 12.07
C MET A 16 -3.01 3.42 12.74
N GLU A 17 -4.01 4.16 12.25
CA GLU A 17 -4.44 5.43 12.86
C GLU A 17 -4.93 5.24 14.30
N GLN A 18 -5.71 4.20 14.56
CA GLN A 18 -6.14 3.86 15.93
C GLN A 18 -4.97 3.51 16.84
N GLN A 19 -4.00 2.73 16.35
CA GLN A 19 -2.84 2.31 17.14
C GLN A 19 -1.88 3.46 17.46
N LEU A 20 -1.72 4.41 16.54
CA LEU A 20 -0.77 5.52 16.66
C LEU A 20 -1.38 6.80 17.24
N GLY A 21 -2.71 6.90 17.33
CA GLY A 21 -3.39 8.15 17.71
C GLY A 21 -3.40 9.21 16.61
N GLY A 22 -3.21 8.79 15.36
CA GLY A 22 -3.01 9.64 14.19
C GLY A 22 -1.71 9.32 13.45
N ILE A 23 -1.70 9.53 12.13
CA ILE A 23 -0.53 9.34 11.27
C ILE A 23 -0.12 10.69 10.69
N ASP A 24 1.15 11.07 10.84
CA ASP A 24 1.72 12.24 10.17
C ASP A 24 2.21 11.86 8.76
N ARG A 25 3.02 10.79 8.65
CA ARG A 25 3.60 10.33 7.38
C ARG A 25 3.70 8.82 7.28
N VAL A 26 3.69 8.32 6.05
CA VAL A 26 3.97 6.92 5.74
C VAL A 26 5.04 6.83 4.67
N ILE A 27 6.06 6.00 4.91
CA ILE A 27 7.03 5.60 3.88
C ILE A 27 6.62 4.21 3.38
N GLY A 28 6.15 4.12 2.14
CA GLY A 28 5.65 2.90 1.50
C GLY A 28 6.65 2.27 0.53
N PHE A 29 6.75 0.95 0.57
CA PHE A 29 7.53 0.11 -0.33
C PHE A 29 6.55 -0.87 -1.00
N ASP A 30 6.04 -0.50 -2.18
CA ASP A 30 4.97 -1.26 -2.85
C ASP A 30 5.52 -2.15 -3.97
N CYS A 31 5.18 -3.44 -3.98
CA CYS A 31 5.61 -4.34 -5.04
C CYS A 31 5.19 -3.84 -6.44
N VAL A 32 6.04 -3.96 -7.44
CA VAL A 32 5.71 -3.55 -8.81
C VAL A 32 4.53 -4.34 -9.39
N LEU A 33 4.34 -5.59 -8.95
CA LEU A 33 3.19 -6.40 -9.36
C LEU A 33 1.87 -5.83 -8.83
N ASN A 34 1.88 -5.22 -7.65
CA ASN A 34 0.74 -4.50 -7.10
C ASN A 34 0.36 -3.31 -8.00
N ARG A 35 1.34 -2.60 -8.54
CA ARG A 35 1.10 -1.53 -9.51
C ARG A 35 0.53 -2.07 -10.83
N ILE A 36 1.09 -3.16 -11.35
CA ILE A 36 0.64 -3.79 -12.60
C ILE A 36 -0.79 -4.31 -12.46
N ASP A 37 -1.13 -4.96 -11.34
CA ASP A 37 -2.50 -5.39 -11.02
C ASP A 37 -3.47 -4.19 -10.94
N ALA A 38 -3.05 -3.10 -10.29
CA ALA A 38 -3.88 -1.90 -10.22
C ALA A 38 -4.11 -1.31 -11.63
N GLN A 39 -3.14 -1.40 -12.54
CA GLN A 39 -3.31 -0.96 -13.93
C GLN A 39 -4.26 -1.87 -14.70
N SER A 40 -4.09 -3.19 -14.61
CA SER A 40 -4.95 -4.15 -15.32
C SER A 40 -6.41 -4.08 -14.85
N ARG A 41 -6.64 -3.73 -13.58
CA ARG A 41 -7.96 -3.56 -12.96
C ARG A 41 -8.49 -2.12 -13.00
N GLN A 42 -7.80 -1.19 -13.67
CA GLN A 42 -8.17 0.24 -13.74
C GLN A 42 -8.28 0.94 -12.37
N LEU A 43 -7.58 0.42 -11.36
CA LEU A 43 -7.53 0.96 -10.00
C LEU A 43 -6.36 1.93 -9.76
N SER A 44 -5.44 2.13 -10.71
CA SER A 44 -4.24 2.95 -10.50
C SER A 44 -4.55 4.36 -9.98
N HIS A 45 -5.60 5.00 -10.51
CA HIS A 45 -5.97 6.33 -10.04
C HIS A 45 -6.51 6.31 -8.61
N ALA A 46 -7.33 5.31 -8.25
CA ALA A 46 -7.86 5.15 -6.91
C ALA A 46 -6.74 4.88 -5.89
N VAL A 47 -5.78 4.01 -6.23
CA VAL A 47 -4.60 3.72 -5.39
C VAL A 47 -3.74 4.97 -5.22
N SER A 48 -3.43 5.68 -6.31
CA SER A 48 -2.62 6.90 -6.26
C SER A 48 -3.29 8.00 -5.44
N LYS A 49 -4.60 8.16 -5.58
CA LYS A 49 -5.39 9.13 -4.80
C LYS A 49 -5.36 8.77 -3.32
N PHE A 50 -5.58 7.50 -2.98
CA PHE A 50 -5.52 7.03 -1.60
C PHE A 50 -4.15 7.30 -0.96
N TYR A 51 -3.05 6.98 -1.65
CA TYR A 51 -1.70 7.26 -1.16
C TYR A 51 -1.45 8.75 -0.95
N SER A 52 -1.91 9.60 -1.88
CA SER A 52 -1.78 11.05 -1.75
C SER A 52 -2.57 11.61 -0.57
N GLU A 53 -3.81 11.14 -0.37
CA GLU A 53 -4.68 11.60 0.73
C GLU A 53 -4.14 11.20 2.11
N ARG A 54 -3.41 10.08 2.19
CA ARG A 54 -2.82 9.55 3.44
C ARG A 54 -1.35 9.93 3.64
N GLY A 55 -0.81 10.85 2.84
CA GLY A 55 0.58 11.32 2.98
C GLY A 55 1.63 10.22 2.78
N VAL A 56 1.33 9.22 1.94
CA VAL A 56 2.25 8.12 1.63
C VAL A 56 3.27 8.59 0.61
N VAL A 57 4.54 8.44 0.94
CA VAL A 57 5.69 8.67 0.04
C VAL A 57 6.50 7.39 -0.08
N GLY A 58 7.24 7.20 -1.17
CA GLY A 58 8.08 6.02 -1.33
C GLY A 58 8.25 5.60 -2.78
N PHE A 59 8.49 4.32 -3.01
CA PHE A 59 8.80 3.79 -4.34
C PHE A 59 8.35 2.34 -4.52
N ASN A 60 8.30 1.92 -5.78
CA ASN A 60 7.99 0.54 -6.10
C ASN A 60 9.21 -0.37 -5.92
N THR A 61 9.03 -1.52 -5.30
CA THR A 61 10.07 -2.56 -5.15
C THR A 61 9.77 -3.76 -6.05
N TYR A 62 10.75 -4.64 -6.25
CA TYR A 62 10.48 -5.94 -6.87
C TYR A 62 9.92 -6.97 -5.87
N GLY A 63 9.73 -6.61 -4.60
CA GLY A 63 9.27 -7.51 -3.54
C GLY A 63 10.29 -8.63 -3.22
N GLU A 64 9.83 -9.67 -2.51
CA GLU A 64 10.62 -10.87 -2.25
C GLU A 64 10.70 -11.75 -3.51
N GLN A 65 11.91 -12.06 -3.95
CA GLN A 65 12.18 -12.98 -5.04
C GLN A 65 12.78 -14.27 -4.46
N PHE A 66 12.05 -15.38 -4.50
CA PHE A 66 12.57 -16.70 -4.16
C PHE A 66 12.50 -17.60 -5.40
N HIS A 67 13.65 -18.08 -5.89
CA HIS A 67 13.75 -18.89 -7.13
C HIS A 67 12.99 -18.31 -8.34
N ALA A 68 13.09 -17.00 -8.56
CA ALA A 68 12.40 -16.26 -9.64
C ALA A 68 10.85 -16.25 -9.57
N ALA A 69 10.25 -16.78 -8.50
CA ALA A 69 8.84 -16.60 -8.19
C ALA A 69 8.65 -15.41 -7.24
N HIS A 70 7.76 -14.48 -7.61
CA HIS A 70 7.29 -13.44 -6.71
C HIS A 70 6.18 -14.03 -5.85
N VAL A 71 6.49 -14.34 -4.59
CA VAL A 71 5.62 -15.18 -3.74
C VAL A 71 4.46 -14.38 -3.13
N ASN A 72 4.59 -13.06 -2.93
CA ASN A 72 3.55 -12.22 -2.31
C ASN A 72 3.44 -10.81 -2.95
N GLN A 73 2.21 -10.34 -3.15
CA GLN A 73 1.89 -8.97 -3.59
C GLN A 73 1.83 -8.02 -2.38
N THR A 74 2.99 -7.77 -1.77
CA THR A 74 3.07 -7.09 -0.48
C THR A 74 3.19 -5.58 -0.61
N LEU A 75 2.46 -4.86 0.24
CA LEU A 75 2.77 -3.47 0.62
C LEU A 75 3.42 -3.50 2.00
N SER A 76 4.66 -3.02 2.08
CA SER A 76 5.37 -2.82 3.35
C SER A 76 5.60 -1.34 3.60
N GLY A 77 5.73 -0.91 4.85
CA GLY A 77 5.98 0.50 5.13
C GLY A 77 6.27 0.82 6.58
N LEU A 78 6.69 2.07 6.78
CA LEU A 78 6.88 2.69 8.10
C LEU A 78 5.83 3.80 8.26
N ALA A 79 4.99 3.69 9.28
CA ALA A 79 4.08 4.75 9.68
C ALA A 79 4.68 5.55 10.85
N ILE A 80 4.61 6.88 10.75
CA ILE A 80 5.08 7.82 11.77
C ILE A 80 3.84 8.46 12.39
N GLY A 81 3.65 8.24 13.70
CA GLY A 81 2.50 8.76 14.43
C GLY A 81 2.51 10.28 14.59
N SER A 82 1.32 10.85 14.70
CA SER A 82 1.13 12.26 15.07
C SER A 82 1.51 12.46 16.53
N ARG A 83 2.12 13.60 16.84
CA ARG A 83 2.57 13.95 18.20
C ARG A 83 1.41 14.20 19.16
#